data_AF-A0A954ND02-F1
#
_entry.id   AF-A0A954ND02-F1
#
_cell.length_a   1.000
_cell.length_b   1.000
_cell.length_c   1.000
_cell.angle_alpha   90.00
_cell.angle_beta   90.00
_cell.angle_gamma   90.00
#
_symmetry.space_group_name_H-M   'P 1'
#
loop_
_entity.id
_entity.type
_entity.pdbx_description
1 polymer ?
#
loop_
_entity_poly.entity_id
_entity_poly.type
_entity_poly.pdbx_seq_one_letter_code
_entity_poly.pdbx_strand_id
1 'polypeptide(L)'
;MMKQLFTVTCVALGVLVLSISTASAMPKFSKAFEEKYVKNSDSDSLKAEFRKAKCNTCHVKGEKKDVNNDYGKVLAEFIPGDAAARLKAANDTGADADESAALKAAEEDKILKELDEAFKKAEEEKSPTGETFGERIKAGKLPQEVVEKKEE
;
A
#
# COMPACT_ATOMS: atom_id res chain seq x y z
N MET A 1 -36.35 17.62 -61.18
CA MET A 1 -35.60 18.90 -61.05
C MET A 1 -35.10 19.02 -59.62
N MET A 2 -33.81 19.37 -59.49
CA MET A 2 -33.04 19.65 -58.27
C MET A 2 -33.83 20.45 -57.20
N LYS A 3 -33.55 20.33 -55.90
CA LYS A 3 -32.24 20.64 -55.29
C LYS A 3 -32.07 19.96 -53.92
N GLN A 4 -30.84 19.52 -53.70
CA GLN A 4 -30.29 19.13 -52.42
C GLN A 4 -30.20 20.32 -51.46
N LEU A 5 -30.25 20.06 -50.16
CA LEU A 5 -29.45 20.79 -49.19
C LEU A 5 -29.04 19.86 -48.05
N PHE A 6 -27.74 19.56 -48.02
CA PHE A 6 -27.05 18.94 -46.89
C PHE A 6 -27.15 19.86 -45.67
N THR A 7 -27.48 19.32 -44.50
CA THR A 7 -27.10 19.93 -43.23
C THR A 7 -26.35 18.86 -42.44
N VAL A 8 -25.03 19.01 -42.44
CA VAL A 8 -24.07 18.20 -41.68
C VAL A 8 -24.18 18.63 -40.22
N THR A 9 -24.78 17.79 -39.39
CA THR A 9 -24.69 17.95 -37.93
C THR A 9 -23.41 17.27 -37.46
N CYS A 10 -22.36 18.05 -37.24
CA CYS A 10 -21.13 17.61 -36.59
C CYS A 10 -21.44 17.15 -35.15
N VAL A 11 -21.53 15.84 -34.94
CA VAL A 11 -21.47 15.25 -33.60
C VAL A 11 -20.02 15.30 -33.16
N ALA A 12 -19.66 16.31 -32.38
CA ALA A 12 -18.39 16.37 -31.68
C ALA A 12 -18.36 15.25 -30.62
N LEU A 13 -17.69 14.14 -30.92
CA LEU A 13 -17.24 13.19 -29.91
C LEU A 13 -16.13 13.88 -29.10
N GLY A 14 -16.51 14.51 -27.99
CA GLY A 14 -15.56 14.89 -26.95
C GLY A 14 -15.00 13.62 -26.31
N VAL A 15 -13.76 13.28 -26.63
CA VAL A 15 -13.00 12.25 -25.91
C VAL A 15 -12.76 12.78 -24.49
N LEU A 16 -13.62 12.36 -23.56
CA LEU A 16 -13.43 12.58 -22.14
C LEU A 16 -12.24 11.70 -21.69
N VAL A 17 -11.04 12.28 -21.69
CA VAL A 17 -9.86 11.65 -21.09
C VAL A 17 -10.09 11.61 -19.58
N LEU A 18 -10.64 10.49 -19.10
CA LEU A 18 -10.70 10.19 -17.68
C LEU A 18 -9.26 9.98 -17.21
N SER A 19 -8.68 10.98 -16.55
CA SER A 19 -7.47 10.81 -15.76
C SER A 19 -7.78 9.82 -14.63
N ILE A 20 -7.49 8.54 -14.87
CA ILE A 20 -7.55 7.50 -13.85
C ILE A 20 -6.44 7.83 -12.86
N SER A 21 -6.75 8.63 -11.85
CA SER A 21 -5.91 8.73 -10.67
C SER A 21 -5.92 7.34 -10.04
N THR A 22 -4.88 6.56 -10.33
CA THR A 22 -4.64 5.33 -9.59
C THR A 22 -4.42 5.80 -8.16
N ALA A 23 -5.44 5.63 -7.31
CA ALA A 23 -5.27 5.74 -5.88
C ALA A 23 -4.03 4.91 -5.57
N SER A 24 -2.99 5.52 -5.00
CA SER A 24 -1.73 4.87 -4.61
C SER A 24 -2.03 3.83 -3.53
N ALA A 25 -2.73 2.76 -3.90
CA ALA A 25 -2.64 1.49 -3.24
C ALA A 25 -1.20 1.07 -3.49
N MET A 26 -0.43 0.89 -2.42
CA MET A 26 0.89 0.29 -2.47
C MET A 26 0.74 -1.20 -2.15
N PRO A 27 0.17 -2.02 -3.06
CA PRO A 27 0.04 -3.46 -2.81
C PRO A 27 1.41 -4.12 -2.61
N LYS A 28 2.49 -3.48 -3.08
CA LYS A 28 3.87 -3.95 -2.90
C LYS A 28 4.27 -4.08 -1.42
N PHE A 29 3.76 -3.24 -0.51
CA PHE A 29 4.08 -3.37 0.92
C PHE A 29 3.42 -4.58 1.57
N SER A 30 2.14 -4.82 1.30
CA SER A 30 1.47 -6.04 1.77
C SER A 30 2.13 -7.28 1.16
N LYS A 31 2.53 -7.23 -0.12
CA LYS A 31 3.30 -8.30 -0.76
C LYS A 31 4.68 -8.49 -0.13
N ALA A 32 5.37 -7.42 0.27
CA ALA A 32 6.67 -7.55 0.95
C ALA A 32 6.53 -8.32 2.26
N PHE A 33 5.46 -8.06 3.04
CA PHE A 33 5.14 -8.85 4.22
C PHE A 33 4.83 -10.32 3.84
N GLU A 34 4.01 -10.54 2.81
CA GLU A 34 3.66 -11.88 2.33
C GLU A 34 4.90 -12.69 1.94
N GLU A 35 5.80 -12.11 1.15
CA GLU A 35 7.03 -12.74 0.68
C GLU A 35 7.99 -13.01 1.84
N LYS A 36 8.11 -12.08 2.79
CA LYS A 36 9.03 -12.22 3.94
C LYS A 36 8.56 -13.27 4.95
N TYR A 37 7.25 -13.29 5.25
CA TYR A 37 6.75 -14.03 6.41
C TYR A 37 5.72 -15.11 6.10
N VAL A 38 4.99 -15.04 4.99
CA VAL A 38 3.78 -15.86 4.79
C VAL A 38 4.00 -16.95 3.76
N LYS A 39 4.56 -16.61 2.59
CA LYS A 39 4.68 -17.50 1.43
C LYS A 39 5.46 -18.77 1.74
N ASN A 40 6.54 -18.65 2.51
CA ASN A 40 7.40 -19.76 2.91
C ASN A 40 7.15 -20.22 4.36
N SER A 41 6.07 -19.77 5.01
CA SER A 41 5.70 -20.26 6.34
C SER A 41 5.11 -21.65 6.26
N ASP A 42 5.39 -22.50 7.24
CA ASP A 42 4.67 -23.78 7.43
C ASP A 42 3.34 -23.60 8.19
N SER A 43 3.06 -22.39 8.71
CA SER A 43 1.81 -22.11 9.44
C SER A 43 0.66 -21.80 8.49
N ASP A 44 -0.30 -22.73 8.40
CA ASP A 44 -1.56 -22.49 7.72
C ASP A 44 -2.39 -21.41 8.41
N SER A 45 -2.25 -21.25 9.72
CA SER A 45 -2.91 -20.18 10.48
C SER A 45 -2.43 -18.81 10.00
N LEU A 46 -1.11 -18.61 9.89
CA LEU A 46 -0.54 -17.35 9.42
C LEU A 46 -0.98 -17.04 7.99
N LYS A 47 -0.95 -18.03 7.10
CA LYS A 47 -1.43 -17.89 5.72
C LYS A 47 -2.90 -17.49 5.66
N ALA A 48 -3.75 -18.14 6.45
CA ALA A 48 -5.18 -17.88 6.48
C ALA A 48 -5.51 -16.50 7.08
N GLU A 49 -4.89 -16.15 8.20
CA GLU A 49 -5.05 -14.85 8.86
C GLU A 49 -4.55 -13.71 7.97
N PHE A 50 -3.38 -13.85 7.34
CA PHE A 50 -2.86 -12.85 6.42
C PHE A 50 -3.77 -12.63 5.21
N ARG A 51 -4.31 -13.70 4.62
CA ARG A 51 -5.26 -13.60 3.49
C ARG A 51 -6.53 -12.82 3.86
N LYS A 52 -6.94 -12.87 5.13
CA LYS A 52 -8.08 -12.11 5.67
C LYS A 52 -7.68 -10.66 6.01
N ALA A 53 -6.48 -10.46 6.58
CA ALA A 53 -6.02 -9.16 7.04
C ALA A 53 -5.52 -8.26 5.90
N LYS A 54 -4.62 -8.75 5.03
CA LYS A 54 -3.98 -8.01 3.93
C LYS A 54 -3.44 -6.65 4.40
N CYS A 55 -4.05 -5.54 3.94
CA CYS A 55 -3.71 -4.18 4.33
C CYS A 55 -3.89 -3.95 5.83
N ASN A 56 -4.84 -4.64 6.46
CA ASN A 56 -5.13 -4.52 7.90
C ASN A 56 -4.09 -5.22 8.78
N THR A 57 -3.06 -5.83 8.18
CA THR A 57 -1.87 -6.28 8.92
C THR A 57 -1.13 -5.08 9.52
N CYS A 58 -1.13 -3.93 8.83
CA CYS A 58 -0.47 -2.70 9.28
C CYS A 58 -1.44 -1.53 9.52
N HIS A 59 -2.68 -1.62 9.02
CA HIS A 59 -3.69 -0.56 9.14
C HIS A 59 -4.87 -0.97 10.01
N VAL A 60 -5.58 0.03 10.53
CA VAL A 60 -6.84 -0.18 11.25
C VAL A 60 -7.96 -0.47 10.25
N LYS A 61 -8.65 -1.60 10.41
CA LYS A 61 -9.77 -2.00 9.56
C LYS A 61 -10.95 -1.04 9.77
N GLY A 62 -11.49 -0.51 8.69
CA GLY A 62 -12.60 0.46 8.73
C GLY A 62 -12.13 1.91 8.87
N GLU A 63 -10.83 2.15 9.02
CA GLU A 63 -10.23 3.48 8.91
C GLU A 63 -9.60 3.74 7.53
N LYS A 64 -9.16 4.98 7.33
CA LYS A 64 -8.34 5.34 6.17
C LYS A 64 -7.01 4.58 6.20
N LYS A 65 -6.43 4.35 5.02
CA LYS A 65 -5.18 3.56 4.85
C LYS A 65 -3.91 4.27 5.32
N ASP A 66 -4.01 5.52 5.74
CA ASP A 66 -2.95 6.25 6.43
C ASP A 66 -3.01 6.06 7.96
N VAL A 67 -4.08 5.44 8.47
CA VAL A 67 -4.24 5.11 9.89
C VAL A 67 -3.62 3.74 10.18
N ASN A 68 -2.44 3.77 10.79
CA ASN A 68 -1.69 2.58 11.16
C ASN A 68 -2.20 1.97 12.47
N ASN A 69 -2.20 0.64 12.55
CA ASN A 69 -2.25 -0.09 13.82
C ASN A 69 -0.89 0.00 14.53
N ASP A 70 -0.71 -0.64 15.69
CA ASP A 70 0.51 -0.47 16.47
C ASP A 70 1.73 -1.08 15.77
N TYR A 71 1.57 -2.19 15.05
CA TYR A 71 2.62 -2.73 14.18
C TYR A 71 2.99 -1.76 13.04
N GLY A 72 2.00 -1.18 12.35
CA GLY A 72 2.24 -0.20 11.29
C GLY A 72 2.91 1.08 11.78
N LYS A 73 2.64 1.52 13.01
CA LYS A 73 3.33 2.66 13.64
C LYS A 73 4.80 2.35 13.87
N VAL A 74 5.11 1.18 14.42
CA VAL A 74 6.50 0.74 14.62
C VAL A 74 7.27 0.67 13.29
N LEU A 75 6.66 0.16 12.21
CA LEU A 75 7.29 0.20 10.90
C LEU A 75 7.57 1.63 10.42
N ALA A 76 6.62 2.54 10.63
CA ALA A 76 6.78 3.94 10.24
C ALA A 76 7.88 4.67 11.02
N GLU A 77 8.19 4.26 12.25
CA GLU A 77 9.32 4.80 13.02
C GLU A 77 10.68 4.43 12.42
N PHE A 78 10.78 3.28 11.76
CA PHE A 78 12.01 2.80 11.14
C PHE A 78 12.16 3.14 9.66
N ILE A 79 11.10 3.62 9.01
CA ILE A 79 11.12 4.11 7.63
C ILE A 79 11.41 5.62 7.66
N PRO A 80 12.52 6.10 7.07
CA PRO A 80 12.86 7.51 7.09
C PRO A 80 11.80 8.41 6.41
N GLY A 81 11.23 9.33 7.18
CA GLY A 81 10.24 10.29 6.70
C GLY A 81 8.90 9.66 6.32
N ASP A 82 8.06 10.43 5.63
CA ASP A 82 6.75 9.95 5.18
C ASP A 82 6.87 9.32 3.79
N ALA A 83 6.77 7.99 3.73
CA ALA A 83 6.81 7.21 2.50
C ALA A 83 5.76 7.65 1.45
N ALA A 84 4.55 8.00 1.89
CA ALA A 84 3.49 8.44 0.99
C ALA A 84 3.79 9.83 0.44
N ALA A 85 4.31 10.74 1.27
CA ALA A 85 4.76 12.05 0.83
C ALA A 85 5.94 11.96 -0.15
N ARG A 86 6.91 11.07 0.12
CA ARG A 86 8.07 10.82 -0.77
C ARG A 86 7.63 10.30 -2.13
N LEU A 87 6.71 9.33 -2.16
CA LEU A 87 6.15 8.82 -3.42
C LEU A 87 5.31 9.86 -4.16
N LYS A 88 4.56 10.69 -3.42
CA LYS A 88 3.84 11.81 -4.04
C LYS A 88 4.83 12.79 -4.67
N ALA A 89 5.89 13.17 -3.96
CA ALA A 89 6.91 14.07 -4.47
C ALA A 89 7.62 13.51 -5.72
N ALA A 90 7.93 12.21 -5.72
CA ALA A 90 8.54 11.54 -6.88
C ALA A 90 7.60 11.49 -8.11
N ASN A 91 6.28 11.55 -7.90
CA ASN A 91 5.28 11.59 -8.97
C ASN A 91 4.90 13.03 -9.39
N ASP A 92 5.32 14.05 -8.63
CA ASP A 92 4.88 15.44 -8.77
C ASP A 92 6.08 16.36 -9.03
N THR A 93 6.93 15.95 -9.97
CA THR A 93 8.19 16.65 -10.32
C THR A 93 8.04 17.61 -11.49
N GLY A 94 6.90 17.60 -12.17
CA GLY A 94 6.68 18.34 -13.42
C GLY A 94 7.39 17.72 -14.63
N ALA A 95 8.01 16.55 -14.49
CA ALA A 95 8.58 15.77 -15.57
C ALA A 95 7.49 15.15 -16.45
N ASP A 96 7.87 14.62 -17.62
CA ASP A 96 6.94 13.84 -18.43
C ASP A 96 6.51 12.55 -17.72
N ALA A 97 5.49 11.88 -18.27
CA ALA A 97 4.88 10.72 -17.65
C ALA A 97 5.84 9.53 -17.50
N ASP A 98 6.74 9.33 -18.46
CA ASP A 98 7.68 8.20 -18.46
C ASP A 98 8.79 8.44 -17.42
N GLU A 99 9.31 9.67 -17.36
CA GLU A 99 10.28 10.07 -16.34
C GLU A 99 9.66 10.04 -14.93
N SER A 100 8.45 10.57 -14.75
CA SER A 100 7.74 10.53 -13.46
C SER A 100 7.47 9.09 -13.00
N ALA A 101 7.14 8.18 -13.92
CA ALA A 101 6.97 6.76 -13.61
C ALA A 101 8.29 6.11 -13.17
N ALA A 102 9.40 6.42 -13.83
CA ALA A 102 10.73 5.92 -13.45
C ALA A 102 11.17 6.46 -12.08
N LEU A 103 10.97 7.74 -11.80
CA LEU A 103 11.28 8.37 -10.51
C LEU A 103 10.45 7.76 -9.37
N LYS A 104 9.14 7.59 -9.59
CA LYS A 104 8.25 6.93 -8.63
C LYS A 104 8.68 5.49 -8.37
N ALA A 105 9.00 4.71 -9.41
CA ALA A 105 9.45 3.33 -9.26
C ALA A 105 10.77 3.24 -8.47
N ALA A 106 11.73 4.11 -8.78
CA ALA A 106 13.00 4.18 -8.07
C ALA A 106 12.82 4.55 -6.59
N GLU A 107 11.93 5.49 -6.28
CA GLU A 107 11.63 5.86 -4.89
C GLU A 107 10.87 4.75 -4.15
N GLU A 108 9.93 4.07 -4.83
CA GLU A 108 9.22 2.91 -4.28
C GLU A 108 10.20 1.77 -3.94
N ASP A 109 11.18 1.49 -4.80
CA ASP A 109 12.19 0.46 -4.56
C ASP A 109 13.11 0.81 -3.37
N LYS A 110 13.38 2.10 -3.13
CA LYS A 110 14.10 2.53 -1.91
C LYS A 110 13.26 2.29 -0.66
N ILE A 111 12.00 2.71 -0.68
CA ILE A 111 11.10 2.54 0.47
C ILE A 111 10.88 1.04 0.76
N LEU A 112 10.83 0.17 -0.27
CA LEU A 112 10.74 -1.28 -0.07
C LEU A 112 11.97 -1.86 0.63
N LYS A 113 13.18 -1.33 0.37
CA LYS A 113 14.40 -1.72 1.09
C LYS A 113 14.37 -1.24 2.54
N GLU A 114 13.98 0.01 2.75
CA GLU A 114 13.78 0.57 4.09
C GLU A 114 12.72 -0.23 4.87
N LEU A 115 11.65 -0.68 4.20
CA LEU A 115 10.63 -1.54 4.79
C LEU A 115 11.19 -2.93 5.17
N ASP A 116 12.07 -3.53 4.38
CA ASP A 116 12.72 -4.80 4.76
C ASP A 116 13.59 -4.65 6.01
N GLU A 117 14.27 -3.52 6.16
CA GLU A 117 15.03 -3.18 7.38
C GLU A 117 14.09 -2.91 8.56
N ALA A 118 13.01 -2.16 8.34
CA ALA A 118 11.98 -1.88 9.33
C ALA A 118 11.34 -3.17 9.83
N PHE A 119 11.06 -4.13 8.95
CA PHE A 119 10.56 -5.45 9.33
C PHE A 119 11.50 -6.17 10.31
N LYS A 120 12.82 -6.17 10.04
CA LYS A 120 13.81 -6.80 10.92
C LYS A 120 13.84 -6.15 12.31
N LYS A 121 13.81 -4.81 12.36
CA LYS A 121 13.81 -4.08 13.63
C LYS A 121 12.50 -4.27 14.39
N ALA A 122 11.38 -4.22 13.70
CA ALA A 122 10.07 -4.43 14.29
C ALA A 122 9.92 -5.83 14.92
N GLU A 123 10.63 -6.86 14.45
CA GLU A 123 10.59 -8.19 15.09
C GLU A 123 11.03 -8.17 16.56
N GLU A 124 11.86 -7.21 16.95
CA GLU A 124 12.37 -7.05 18.32
C GLU A 124 11.44 -6.21 19.22
N GLU A 125 10.54 -5.44 18.61
CA GLU A 125 9.62 -4.56 19.32
C GLU A 125 8.44 -5.32 19.91
N LYS A 126 7.93 -4.81 21.03
CA LYS A 126 6.80 -5.43 21.73
C LYS A 126 5.48 -5.14 21.04
N SER A 127 4.70 -6.20 20.83
CA SER A 127 3.29 -6.08 20.48
C SER A 127 2.46 -5.64 21.69
N PRO A 128 1.22 -5.15 21.49
CA PRO A 128 0.31 -4.81 22.58
C PRO A 128 0.00 -5.96 23.55
N THR A 129 0.25 -7.21 23.14
CA THR A 129 0.04 -8.40 23.99
C THR A 129 1.28 -8.81 24.79
N GLY A 130 2.38 -8.07 24.70
CA GLY A 130 3.59 -8.24 25.53
C GLY A 130 4.70 -9.11 24.94
N GLU A 131 4.36 -10.03 24.01
CA GLU A 131 5.29 -10.76 23.14
C GLU A 131 5.87 -9.81 22.07
N THR A 132 7.07 -10.08 21.54
CA THR A 132 7.57 -9.31 20.40
C THR A 132 6.77 -9.63 19.13
N PHE A 133 6.76 -8.71 18.16
CA PHE A 133 6.15 -8.99 16.86
C PHE A 133 6.77 -10.22 16.17
N GLY A 134 8.09 -10.38 16.30
CA GLY A 134 8.82 -11.53 15.76
C GLY A 134 8.42 -12.85 16.41
N GLU A 135 8.22 -12.86 17.75
CA GLU A 135 7.74 -14.04 18.47
C GLU A 135 6.36 -14.47 17.97
N ARG A 136 5.44 -13.52 17.78
CA ARG A 136 4.09 -13.80 17.26
C ARG A 136 4.13 -14.38 15.85
N ILE A 137 4.91 -13.79 14.94
CA ILE A 137 5.06 -14.27 13.56
C ILE A 137 5.64 -15.69 13.54
N LYS A 138 6.69 -15.94 14.34
CA LYS A 138 7.29 -17.28 14.49
C LYS A 138 6.32 -18.30 15.07
N ALA A 139 5.42 -17.87 15.96
CA ALA A 139 4.33 -18.68 16.48
C ALA A 139 3.17 -18.88 15.47
N GLY A 140 3.31 -18.40 14.23
CA GLY A 140 2.33 -18.58 13.17
C GLY A 140 1.11 -17.68 13.30
N LYS A 141 1.23 -16.54 14.00
CA LYS A 141 0.18 -15.53 14.17
C LYS A 141 0.54 -14.24 13.44
N LEU A 142 -0.44 -13.38 13.17
CA LEU A 142 -0.13 -12.02 12.74
C LEU A 142 0.66 -11.23 13.81
N PRO A 143 1.44 -10.21 13.39
CA PRO A 143 2.19 -9.35 14.31
C PRO A 143 1.27 -8.73 15.37
N GLN A 144 0.07 -8.37 14.96
CA GLN A 144 -1.00 -7.91 15.82
C GLN A 144 -2.32 -8.49 15.30
N GLU A 145 -3.29 -8.70 16.19
CA GLU A 145 -4.66 -8.98 15.75
C GLU A 145 -5.21 -7.82 14.90
N VAL A 146 -6.12 -8.11 13.98
CA VAL A 146 -6.71 -7.07 13.14
C VAL A 146 -7.46 -6.08 14.02
N VAL A 147 -6.92 -4.87 14.14
CA VAL A 147 -7.56 -3.78 14.88
C VAL A 147 -8.69 -3.23 14.03
N GLU A 148 -9.89 -3.19 14.58
CA GLU A 148 -11.04 -2.55 13.94
C GLU A 148 -11.24 -1.14 14.49
N LYS A 149 -11.81 -0.26 13.65
CA LYS A 149 -12.30 1.04 14.09
C LYS A 149 -13.26 0.85 15.27
N LYS A 150 -13.01 1.54 16.38
CA LYS A 150 -13.97 1.60 17.47
C LYS A 150 -15.16 2.45 17.02
N GLU A 151 -16.37 1.90 17.11
CA GLU A 151 -17.59 2.67 16.92
C GLU A 151 -17.72 3.63 18.11
N GLU A 152 -17.76 4.94 17.80
CA GLU A 152 -18.03 6.01 18.76
C GLU A 152 -19.54 6.26 18.90
#